data_AF-A0A4Q5SD81-F1
#
_entry.id   AF-A0A4Q5SD81-F1
#
_cell.length_a   1.000
_cell.length_b   1.000
_cell.length_c   1.000
_cell.angle_alpha   90.00
_cell.angle_beta   90.00
_cell.angle_gamma   90.00
#
_symmetry.space_group_name_H-M   'P 1'
#
loop_
_entity.id
_entity.type
_entity.pdbx_description
1 polymer ?
#
loop_
_entity_poly.entity_id
_entity_poly.type
_entity_poly.pdbx_seq_one_letter_code
_entity_poly.pdbx_strand_id
1 'polypeptide(L)'
;QYNATLYYEDSKFTARASVSYRGPFTDAGSGTGNIFEGYSAITNVDASVRYKVTDYLELSVEGTNLTDAYRERWVDIGTRRNYENNHFGRTILVGARIKM
;
A
#
# COMPACT_ATOMS: atom_id res chain seq x y z
N GLN A 1 -15.01 -0.28 1.34
CA GLN A 1 -13.56 -0.59 1.37
C GLN A 1 -13.42 -2.08 1.60
N TYR A 2 -12.40 -2.71 1.06
CA TYR A 2 -12.14 -4.14 1.22
C TYR A 2 -10.66 -4.34 1.55
N ASN A 3 -10.37 -5.26 2.47
CA ASN A 3 -9.01 -5.65 2.80
C ASN A 3 -8.96 -7.17 2.85
N ALA A 4 -7.92 -7.75 2.29
CA ALA A 4 -7.64 -9.18 2.39
C ALA A 4 -6.16 -9.37 2.71
N THR A 5 -5.85 -10.39 3.50
CA THR A 5 -4.46 -10.75 3.79
C THR A 5 -4.34 -12.25 3.86
N LEU A 6 -3.34 -12.77 3.16
CA LEU A 6 -2.94 -14.17 3.19
C LEU A 6 -1.65 -14.30 3.97
N TYR A 7 -1.58 -15.33 4.80
CA TYR A 7 -0.42 -15.67 5.60
C TYR A 7 -0.06 -17.12 5.36
N TYR A 8 1.24 -17.39 5.29
CA TYR A 8 1.80 -18.72 5.33
C TYR A 8 2.97 -18.71 6.32
N GLU A 9 3.02 -19.71 7.18
CA GLU A 9 4.09 -19.85 8.17
C GLU A 9 4.44 -21.32 8.38
N ASP A 10 5.73 -21.61 8.32
CA ASP A 10 6.31 -22.89 8.75
C ASP A 10 7.56 -22.65 9.60
N SER A 11 8.30 -23.72 9.92
CA SER A 11 9.49 -23.66 10.79
C SER A 11 10.66 -22.83 10.26
N LYS A 12 10.72 -22.56 8.95
CA LYS A 12 11.82 -21.82 8.31
C LYS A 12 11.35 -20.64 7.47
N PHE A 13 10.12 -20.65 6.99
CA PHE A 13 9.62 -19.68 6.03
C PHE A 13 8.32 -19.04 6.53
N THR A 14 8.27 -17.72 6.45
CA THR A 14 7.05 -16.95 6.72
C THR A 14 6.81 -16.02 5.55
N ALA A 15 5.59 -16.01 5.04
CA ALA A 15 5.17 -15.07 4.01
C ALA A 15 3.82 -14.45 4.34
N ARG A 16 3.66 -13.20 3.93
CA ARG A 16 2.42 -12.44 4.03
C ARG A 16 2.21 -11.70 2.71
N ALA A 17 0.98 -11.69 2.22
CA ALA A 17 0.55 -10.79 1.16
C ALA A 17 -0.77 -10.13 1.56
N SER A 18 -0.86 -8.81 1.47
CA SER A 18 -2.07 -8.04 1.74
C SER A 18 -2.48 -7.22 0.54
N VAL A 19 -3.79 -7.15 0.30
CA VAL A 19 -4.39 -6.22 -0.64
C VAL A 19 -5.42 -5.37 0.10
N SER A 20 -5.37 -4.07 -0.14
CA SER A 20 -6.34 -3.11 0.36
C SER A 20 -6.94 -2.35 -0.82
N TYR A 21 -8.26 -2.24 -0.83
CA TYR A 21 -9.01 -1.47 -1.80
C TYR A 21 -9.88 -0.43 -1.09
N ARG A 22 -9.74 0.80 -1.54
CA ARG A 22 -10.62 1.91 -1.17
C ARG A 22 -11.24 2.46 -2.44
N GLY A 23 -12.57 2.37 -2.52
CA GLY A 23 -13.35 3.02 -3.57
C GLY A 23 -13.26 4.55 -3.48
N PRO A 24 -13.73 5.26 -4.52
CA PRO A 24 -13.68 6.71 -4.54
C PRO A 24 -14.61 7.29 -3.46
N PHE A 25 -14.24 8.43 -2.90
CA PHE A 25 -15.03 9.10 -1.88
C PHE A 25 -14.83 10.62 -1.92
N THR A 26 -15.86 11.34 -1.52
CA THR A 26 -15.78 12.79 -1.26
C THR A 26 -15.15 13.01 0.11
N ASP A 27 -14.19 13.92 0.17
CA ASP A 27 -13.40 14.21 1.37
C ASP A 27 -13.94 15.46 2.09
N ALA A 28 -13.98 16.60 1.39
CA ALA A 28 -14.43 17.88 1.95
C ALA A 28 -14.91 18.86 0.87
N GLY A 29 -15.42 20.02 1.28
CA GLY A 29 -15.58 21.18 0.39
C GLY A 29 -14.22 21.70 -0.09
N SER A 30 -14.15 22.32 -1.27
CA SER A 30 -12.86 22.77 -1.82
C SER A 30 -12.45 24.17 -1.37
N GLY A 31 -11.17 24.32 -1.00
CA GLY A 31 -10.54 25.61 -0.72
C GLY A 31 -10.16 26.41 -1.98
N THR A 32 -10.40 25.85 -3.17
CA THR A 32 -9.97 26.43 -4.46
C THR A 32 -11.08 27.09 -5.26
N GLY A 33 -12.25 27.32 -4.65
CA GLY A 33 -13.46 27.82 -5.32
C GLY A 33 -14.23 26.75 -6.09
N ASN A 34 -13.80 25.49 -6.05
CA ASN A 34 -14.57 24.34 -6.50
C ASN A 34 -15.58 23.88 -5.42
N ILE A 35 -16.52 23.00 -5.78
CA ILE A 35 -17.59 22.58 -4.85
C ILE A 35 -17.05 21.60 -3.80
N PHE A 36 -16.44 20.49 -4.24
CA PHE A 36 -15.93 19.44 -3.38
C PHE A 36 -14.57 18.94 -3.85
N GLU A 37 -13.83 18.30 -2.94
CA GLU A 37 -12.62 17.54 -3.20
C GLU A 37 -12.85 16.08 -2.81
N GLY A 38 -12.20 15.16 -3.49
CA GLY A 38 -12.30 13.74 -3.20
C GLY A 38 -11.15 12.96 -3.76
N TYR A 39 -11.12 11.66 -3.45
CA TYR A 39 -10.06 10.76 -3.90
C TYR A 39 -10.61 9.73 -4.90
N SER A 40 -9.79 9.39 -5.88
CA SER A 40 -10.08 8.26 -6.77
C SER A 40 -9.99 6.94 -6.01
N ALA A 41 -10.48 5.87 -6.64
CA ALA A 41 -10.27 4.54 -6.09
C ALA A 41 -8.77 4.22 -6.07
N ILE A 42 -8.32 3.48 -5.06
CA ILE A 42 -6.93 3.02 -4.96
C ILE A 42 -6.90 1.56 -4.48
N THR A 43 -5.98 0.80 -5.07
CA THR A 43 -5.65 -0.56 -4.64
C THR A 43 -4.17 -0.63 -4.30
N ASN A 44 -3.84 -0.98 -3.06
CA ASN A 44 -2.48 -1.19 -2.62
C ASN A 44 -2.25 -2.67 -2.30
N VAL A 45 -1.15 -3.20 -2.83
CA VAL A 45 -0.69 -4.57 -2.55
C VAL A 45 0.64 -4.47 -1.83
N ASP A 46 0.76 -5.16 -0.70
CA ASP A 46 2.00 -5.27 0.06
C ASP A 46 2.33 -6.75 0.25
N ALA A 47 3.61 -7.09 0.31
CA ALA A 47 4.04 -8.44 0.60
C ALA A 47 5.32 -8.45 1.44
N SER A 48 5.46 -9.45 2.30
CA SER A 48 6.70 -9.69 3.02
C SER A 48 7.00 -11.18 3.08
N VAL A 49 8.29 -11.48 3.01
CA VAL A 49 8.84 -12.83 3.08
C VAL A 49 9.99 -12.81 4.07
N ARG A 50 10.03 -13.81 4.94
CA ARG A 50 11.15 -14.08 5.85
C ARG A 50 11.57 -15.53 5.73
N TYR A 51 12.88 -15.74 5.79
CA TYR A 51 13.49 -17.05 5.67
C TYR A 51 14.60 -17.21 6.70
N LYS A 52 14.45 -18.24 7.54
CA LYS A 52 15.41 -18.66 8.54
C LYS A 52 16.50 -19.49 7.87
N VAL A 53 17.65 -18.86 7.65
CA VAL A 53 18.82 -19.48 7.03
C VAL A 53 19.48 -20.46 8.01
N THR A 54 19.60 -20.06 9.27
CA THR A 54 20.12 -20.89 10.37
C THR A 54 19.33 -20.63 11.65
N ASP A 55 19.63 -21.32 12.76
CA ASP A 55 18.99 -21.05 14.06
C ASP A 55 19.21 -19.64 14.60
N TYR A 56 20.28 -19.00 14.15
CA TYR A 56 20.69 -17.66 14.58
C TYR A 56 20.56 -16.59 13.48
N LEU A 57 20.31 -16.94 12.22
CA LEU A 57 20.23 -15.99 11.09
C LEU A 57 18.91 -16.12 10.33
N GLU A 58 18.22 -14.99 10.19
CA GLU A 58 17.00 -14.84 9.40
C GLU A 58 17.16 -13.69 8.40
N LEU A 59 16.74 -13.91 7.16
CA LEU A 59 16.71 -12.90 6.11
C LEU A 59 15.25 -12.53 5.81
N SER A 60 15.04 -11.29 5.38
CA SER A 60 13.70 -10.76 5.10
C SER A 60 13.73 -9.85 3.88
N VAL A 61 12.63 -9.90 3.12
CA VAL A 61 12.33 -8.95 2.06
C VAL A 61 10.90 -8.48 2.27
N GLU A 62 10.71 -7.17 2.30
CA GLU A 62 9.41 -6.53 2.43
C GLU A 62 9.19 -5.57 1.27
N GLY A 63 8.02 -5.61 0.67
CA GLY A 63 7.62 -4.73 -0.41
C GLY A 63 6.29 -4.07 -0.09
N THR A 64 6.28 -2.74 -0.16
CA THR A 64 5.07 -1.92 0.02
C THR A 64 4.71 -1.21 -1.27
N ASN A 65 3.40 -1.02 -1.49
CA ASN A 65 2.84 -0.46 -2.71
C ASN A 65 3.34 -1.17 -3.98
N LEU A 66 3.23 -2.49 -4.02
CA LEU A 66 3.63 -3.35 -5.13
C LEU A 66 2.78 -3.16 -6.41
N THR A 67 1.71 -2.38 -6.36
CA THR A 67 0.99 -1.92 -7.54
C THR A 67 1.57 -0.64 -8.12
N ASP A 68 2.49 0.01 -7.41
CA ASP A 68 2.97 1.36 -7.69
C ASP A 68 1.81 2.35 -7.89
N ALA A 69 0.76 2.21 -7.06
CA ALA A 69 -0.46 2.96 -7.22
C ALA A 69 -0.27 4.43 -6.82
N TYR A 70 -0.84 5.31 -7.62
CA TYR A 70 -0.85 6.75 -7.40
C TYR A 70 -2.05 7.11 -6.53
N ARG A 71 -1.87 8.15 -5.70
CA ARG A 71 -2.98 8.74 -4.96
C ARG A 71 -3.48 9.96 -5.71
N GLU A 72 -4.60 9.80 -6.38
CA GLU A 72 -5.26 10.87 -7.12
C GLU A 72 -6.33 11.55 -6.27
N ARG A 73 -6.28 12.87 -6.26
CA ARG A 73 -7.28 13.75 -5.66
C ARG A 73 -7.90 14.59 -6.77
N TRP A 74 -9.22 14.71 -6.75
CA TRP A 74 -9.99 15.46 -7.73
C TRP A 74 -10.84 16.51 -7.04
N VAL A 75 -11.19 17.55 -7.79
CA VAL A 75 -12.20 18.55 -7.41
C VAL A 75 -13.40 18.49 -8.34
N ASP A 76 -14.54 19.00 -7.86
CA ASP A 76 -15.83 19.06 -8.57
C ASP A 76 -16.50 17.68 -8.73
N ILE A 77 -17.84 17.67 -8.80
CA ILE A 77 -18.65 16.44 -8.77
C ILE A 77 -18.79 15.86 -10.19
N GLY A 78 -19.01 16.73 -11.18
CA GLY A 78 -19.22 16.32 -12.57
C GLY A 78 -17.91 16.18 -13.33
N THR A 79 -17.07 17.21 -13.26
CA THR A 79 -15.85 17.27 -14.08
C THR A 79 -14.71 16.43 -13.51
N ARG A 80 -14.66 16.24 -12.19
CA ARG A 80 -13.58 15.54 -11.46
C ARG A 80 -12.18 15.96 -11.93
N ARG A 81 -11.92 17.28 -11.93
CA ARG A 81 -10.64 17.85 -12.38
C ARG A 81 -9.53 17.39 -11.45
N ASN A 82 -8.37 17.04 -12.00
CA ASN A 82 -7.22 16.65 -11.20
C ASN A 82 -6.79 17.80 -10.28
N TYR A 83 -6.58 17.48 -9.00
CA TYR A 83 -6.13 18.42 -7.99
C TYR A 83 -4.75 18.06 -7.47
N GLU A 84 -4.56 16.80 -7.08
CA GLU A 84 -3.26 16.24 -6.70
C GLU A 84 -3.10 14.88 -7.33
N ASN A 85 -1.89 14.56 -7.78
CA ASN A 85 -1.55 13.22 -8.21
C ASN A 85 -0.19 12.82 -7.62
N ASN A 86 -0.25 12.17 -6.45
CA ASN A 86 0.95 11.89 -5.67
C ASN A 86 1.45 10.47 -5.97
N HIS A 87 2.72 10.39 -6.35
CA HIS A 87 3.43 9.13 -6.51
C HIS A 87 4.32 8.90 -5.29
N PHE A 88 3.89 8.02 -4.40
CA PHE A 88 4.73 7.61 -3.26
C PHE A 88 5.74 6.53 -3.63
N GLY A 89 5.58 5.91 -4.81
CA GLY A 89 6.46 4.86 -5.31
C GLY A 89 6.23 3.51 -4.64
N ARG A 90 6.87 2.48 -5.21
CA ARG A 90 7.08 1.18 -4.60
C ARG A 90 8.36 1.21 -3.75
N THR A 91 8.28 0.69 -2.53
CA THR A 91 9.46 0.54 -1.67
C THR A 91 9.75 -0.94 -1.44
N ILE A 92 11.02 -1.33 -1.55
CA ILE A 92 11.51 -2.67 -1.22
C ILE A 92 12.56 -2.53 -0.12
N LEU A 93 12.36 -3.23 0.99
CA LEU A 93 13.29 -3.31 2.10
C LEU A 93 13.86 -4.73 2.17
N VAL A 94 15.16 -4.82 2.41
CA VAL A 94 15.86 -6.09 2.66
C VAL A 94 16.50 -6.01 4.03
N GLY A 95 16.27 -7.02 4.86
CA GLY A 95 16.73 -7.05 6.24
C GLY A 95 17.35 -8.38 6.62
N ALA A 96 18.31 -8.34 7.54
CA ALA A 96 18.89 -9.51 8.18
C ALA A 96 18.75 -9.38 9.70
N ARG A 97 18.40 -10.48 10.36
CA ARG A 97 18.28 -10.55 11.82
C ARG A 97 19.19 -11.65 12.35
N ILE A 98 20.00 -11.29 13.34
CA ILE A 98 20.86 -12.23 14.07
C ILE A 98 20.29 -12.40 15.48
N LYS A 99 20.13 -13.65 15.93
CA LYS A 99 19.78 -14.00 17.32
C LYS A 99 21.04 -14.47 18.01
N MET A 100 21.36 -13.86 19.16
CA MET A 100 22.45 -14.25 20.07
C MET A 100 21.88 -14.93 21.30
#